data_AF-A0A967FL82-F1
#
_entry.id   AF-A0A967FL82-F1
#
_cell.length_a   1.000
_cell.length_b   1.000
_cell.length_c   1.000
_cell.angle_alpha   90.00
_cell.angle_beta   90.00
_cell.angle_gamma   90.00
#
_symmetry.space_group_name_H-M   'P 1'
#
loop_
_entity.id
_entity.type
_entity.pdbx_description
1 polymer ?
#
loop_
_entity_poly.entity_id
_entity_poly.type
_entity_poly.pdbx_seq_one_letter_code
_entity_poly.pdbx_strand_id
1 'polypeptide(L)'
;MSSITLMRAGYFIFSVGMLLFPLASYLPEPVQRGWFLVTYAIGFLMAAVYVVHMNPLIMASTQDEERNQVFSYQAALMTVGGFTGSWLAGGMSAFLVNQFSMSVDSPTPYTWTLLFAAALSILGVVAT
;
A
#
# COMPACT_ATOMS: atom_id res chain seq x y z
N MET A 1 9.09 -11.78 19.90
CA MET A 1 8.75 -11.81 18.45
C MET A 1 10.01 -11.53 17.66
N SER A 2 10.26 -12.23 16.54
CA SER A 2 11.38 -11.90 15.66
C SER A 2 11.08 -10.63 14.85
N SER A 3 12.13 -9.92 14.41
CA SER A 3 12.01 -8.72 13.56
C SER A 3 11.17 -9.00 12.30
N ILE A 4 11.30 -10.20 11.74
CA ILE A 4 10.55 -10.67 10.57
C ILE A 4 9.04 -10.72 10.84
N THR A 5 8.62 -11.24 12.01
CA THR A 5 7.20 -11.32 12.37
C THR A 5 6.60 -9.92 12.50
N LEU A 6 7.33 -8.97 13.10
CA LEU A 6 6.88 -7.58 13.23
C LEU A 6 6.77 -6.88 11.88
N MET A 7 7.75 -7.07 10.99
CA MET A 7 7.73 -6.51 9.63
C MET A 7 6.54 -7.04 8.83
N ARG A 8 6.33 -8.37 8.82
CA ARG A 8 5.21 -9.00 8.10
C ARG A 8 3.86 -8.55 8.65
N ALA A 9 3.71 -8.53 9.98
CA ALA A 9 2.49 -8.05 10.62
C ALA A 9 2.22 -6.57 10.29
N GLY A 10 3.24 -5.71 10.38
CA GLY A 10 3.14 -4.30 10.01
C GLY A 10 2.69 -4.11 8.56
N TYR A 11 3.31 -4.83 7.61
CA TYR A 11 2.94 -4.72 6.19
C TYR A 11 1.55 -5.27 5.89
N PHE A 12 1.14 -6.36 6.56
CA PHE A 12 -0.22 -6.90 6.46
C PHE A 12 -1.27 -5.90 6.98
N ILE A 13 -1.07 -5.36 8.19
CA ILE A 13 -2.01 -4.39 8.78
C ILE A 13 -2.05 -3.10 7.95
N PHE A 14 -0.90 -2.65 7.42
CA PHE A 14 -0.86 -1.54 6.47
C PHE A 14 -1.74 -1.81 5.24
N SER A 15 -1.58 -2.98 4.61
CA SER A 15 -2.32 -3.35 3.40
C SER A 15 -3.83 -3.44 3.66
N VAL A 16 -4.22 -3.99 4.82
CA VAL A 16 -5.62 -4.00 5.27
C VAL A 16 -6.13 -2.58 5.54
N GLY A 17 -5.34 -1.72 6.18
CA GLY A 17 -5.69 -0.32 6.39
C GLY A 17 -5.94 0.43 5.08
N MET A 18 -5.11 0.18 4.06
CA MET A 18 -5.28 0.73 2.72
C MET A 18 -6.49 0.16 1.98
N LEU A 19 -6.91 -1.07 2.28
CA LEU A 19 -8.18 -1.63 1.78
C LEU A 19 -9.39 -0.97 2.44
N LEU A 20 -9.31 -0.71 3.75
CA LEU A 20 -10.39 -0.08 4.51
C LEU A 20 -10.55 1.41 4.19
N PHE A 21 -9.46 2.10 3.84
CA PHE A 21 -9.45 3.53 3.52
C PHE A 21 -10.50 3.96 2.48
N PRO A 22 -10.55 3.37 1.26
CA PRO A 22 -11.53 3.76 0.24
C PRO A 22 -12.98 3.39 0.59
N LEU A 23 -13.21 2.48 1.56
CA LEU A 23 -14.56 2.09 1.95
C LEU A 23 -15.34 3.22 2.64
N ALA A 24 -14.68 4.31 3.06
CA ALA A 24 -15.37 5.48 3.57
C ALA A 24 -16.38 6.08 2.57
N SER A 25 -16.18 5.92 1.26
CA SER A 25 -17.14 6.42 0.26
C SER A 25 -18.51 5.72 0.33
N TYR A 26 -18.59 4.56 0.97
CA TYR A 26 -19.84 3.82 1.20
C TYR A 26 -20.47 4.08 2.57
N LEU A 27 -19.80 4.83 3.45
CA LEU A 27 -20.29 5.13 4.80
C LEU A 27 -21.10 6.44 4.83
N PRO A 28 -22.00 6.63 5.83
CA PRO A 28 -22.69 7.90 6.03
C PRO A 28 -21.73 9.07 6.26
N GLU A 29 -22.04 10.25 5.69
CA GLU A 29 -21.19 11.46 5.75
C GLU A 29 -20.62 11.79 7.15
N PRO A 30 -21.38 11.67 8.27
CA PRO A 30 -20.86 12.02 9.59
C PRO A 30 -19.68 11.17 10.05
N VAL A 31 -19.58 9.92 9.59
CA VAL A 31 -18.51 8.99 10.00
C VAL A 31 -17.34 8.93 9.02
N GLN A 32 -17.52 9.42 7.77
CA GLN A 32 -16.49 9.33 6.73
C GLN A 32 -15.16 9.99 7.15
N ARG A 33 -15.23 11.21 7.72
CA ARG A 33 -14.03 11.94 8.15
C ARG A 33 -13.24 11.18 9.22
N GLY A 34 -13.95 10.67 10.24
CA GLY A 34 -13.34 9.87 11.30
C GLY A 34 -12.72 8.59 10.75
N TRP A 35 -13.42 7.92 9.82
CA TRP A 35 -12.95 6.71 9.17
C TRP A 35 -11.66 6.95 8.37
N PHE A 36 -11.63 7.98 7.52
CA PHE A 36 -10.43 8.35 6.76
C PHE A 36 -9.24 8.62 7.67
N LEU A 37 -9.44 9.42 8.72
CA LEU A 37 -8.37 9.75 9.67
C LEU A 37 -7.81 8.51 10.36
N VAL A 38 -8.68 7.63 10.87
CA VAL A 38 -8.27 6.43 11.60
C VAL A 38 -7.56 5.43 10.68
N THR A 39 -8.15 5.12 9.52
CA THR A 39 -7.56 4.17 8.57
C THR A 39 -6.24 4.68 7.99
N TYR A 40 -6.14 5.98 7.70
CA TYR A 40 -4.91 6.61 7.23
C TYR A 40 -3.82 6.62 8.31
N ALA A 41 -4.16 7.02 9.54
CA ALA A 41 -3.21 7.04 10.66
C ALA A 41 -2.69 5.64 10.99
N ILE A 42 -3.58 4.64 11.09
CA ILE A 42 -3.19 3.25 11.32
C ILE A 42 -2.33 2.74 10.17
N GLY A 43 -2.70 3.02 8.92
CA GLY A 43 -1.91 2.67 7.75
C GLY A 43 -0.48 3.20 7.86
N PHE A 44 -0.30 4.52 7.97
CA PHE A 44 1.03 5.10 8.02
C PHE A 44 1.85 4.68 9.26
N LEU A 45 1.19 4.48 10.40
CA LEU A 45 1.86 3.95 11.59
C LEU A 45 2.42 2.54 11.34
N MET A 46 1.67 1.67 10.66
CA MET A 46 2.10 0.31 10.34
C MET A 46 3.11 0.26 9.19
N ALA A 47 3.04 1.20 8.24
CA ALA A 47 4.08 1.41 7.24
C ALA A 47 5.41 1.78 7.91
N ALA A 48 5.39 2.62 8.95
CA ALA A 48 6.60 2.97 9.70
C ALA A 48 7.19 1.74 10.40
N VAL A 49 6.36 0.88 11.02
CA VAL A 49 6.81 -0.39 11.61
C VAL A 49 7.50 -1.25 10.55
N TYR A 50 6.91 -1.40 9.37
CA TYR A 50 7.52 -2.13 8.26
C TYR A 50 8.89 -1.57 7.85
N VAL A 51 8.97 -0.25 7.56
CA VAL A 51 10.20 0.39 7.08
C VAL A 51 11.34 0.29 8.09
N VAL A 52 11.05 0.49 9.39
CA VAL A 52 12.08 0.45 10.45
C VAL A 52 12.64 -0.96 10.65
N HIS A 53 11.83 -2.01 10.48
CA HIS A 53 12.26 -3.40 10.65
C HIS A 53 12.89 -4.01 9.39
N MET A 54 12.66 -3.42 8.22
CA MET A 54 13.17 -3.91 6.94
C MET A 54 14.70 -3.81 6.85
N ASN A 55 15.30 -2.70 7.30
CA ASN A 55 16.76 -2.53 7.21
C ASN A 55 17.52 -3.53 8.11
N PRO A 56 17.20 -3.69 9.42
CA PRO A 56 17.81 -4.72 10.26
C PRO A 56 17.64 -6.14 9.71
N LEU A 57 16.54 -6.43 9.02
CA LEU A 57 16.33 -7.73 8.40
C LEU A 57 17.37 -7.98 7.30
N ILE A 58 17.55 -7.03 6.37
CA ILE A 58 18.56 -7.13 5.31
C ILE A 58 19.95 -7.29 5.91
N MET A 59 20.27 -6.49 6.93
CA MET A 59 21.56 -6.57 7.63
C MET A 59 21.82 -7.96 8.23
N ALA A 60 20.78 -8.58 8.83
CA ALA A 60 20.88 -9.90 9.44
C ALA A 60 20.92 -11.06 8.42
N SER A 61 20.44 -10.83 7.19
CA SER A 61 20.35 -11.85 6.14
C SER A 61 21.41 -11.73 5.05
N THR A 62 22.32 -10.76 5.12
CA THR A 62 23.34 -10.49 4.09
C THR A 62 24.74 -10.38 4.69
N GLN A 63 25.75 -10.82 3.94
CA GLN A 63 27.15 -10.56 4.25
C GLN A 63 27.52 -9.11 3.87
N ASP A 64 28.61 -8.60 4.42
CA ASP A 64 29.03 -7.20 4.22
C ASP A 64 29.30 -6.89 2.74
N GLU A 65 29.80 -7.88 1.98
CA GLU A 65 30.14 -7.77 0.56
C GLU A 65 28.89 -7.59 -0.34
N GLU A 66 27.79 -8.25 -0.02
CA GLU A 66 26.57 -8.28 -0.84
C GLU A 66 25.55 -7.21 -0.43
N ARG A 67 25.67 -6.68 0.78
CA ARG A 67 24.71 -5.77 1.39
C ARG A 67 24.43 -4.52 0.56
N ASN A 68 25.48 -3.90 -0.01
CA ASN A 68 25.32 -2.71 -0.86
C ASN A 68 24.51 -3.03 -2.13
N GLN A 69 24.75 -4.20 -2.71
CA GLN A 69 24.01 -4.67 -3.88
C GLN A 69 22.53 -4.94 -3.53
N VAL A 70 22.27 -5.57 -2.38
CA VAL A 70 20.89 -5.84 -1.92
C VAL A 70 20.12 -4.54 -1.65
N PHE A 71 20.71 -3.55 -0.98
CA PHE A 71 20.09 -2.22 -0.81
C PHE A 71 19.85 -1.51 -2.14
N SER A 72 20.76 -1.66 -3.11
CA SER A 72 20.59 -1.10 -4.45
C SER A 72 19.39 -1.71 -5.18
N TYR A 73 19.24 -3.04 -5.13
CA TYR A 73 18.06 -3.71 -5.70
C TYR A 73 16.77 -3.31 -5.00
N GLN A 74 16.78 -3.19 -3.68
CA GLN A 74 15.63 -2.73 -2.92
C GLN A 74 15.17 -1.34 -3.37
N ALA A 75 16.10 -0.38 -3.48
CA ALA A 75 15.79 0.97 -3.93
C ALA A 75 15.25 0.99 -5.38
N ALA A 76 15.84 0.18 -6.27
CA ALA A 76 15.37 0.03 -7.63
C ALA A 76 13.94 -0.55 -7.68
N LEU A 77 13.67 -1.62 -6.93
CA LEU A 77 12.34 -2.25 -6.85
C LEU A 77 11.29 -1.31 -6.28
N MET A 78 11.62 -0.54 -5.23
CA MET A 78 10.72 0.48 -4.68
C MET A 78 10.38 1.54 -5.72
N THR A 79 11.37 1.99 -6.49
CA THR A 79 11.16 3.01 -7.54
C THR A 79 10.31 2.48 -8.68
N VAL A 80 10.61 1.27 -9.18
CA VAL A 80 9.82 0.60 -10.23
C VAL A 80 8.40 0.34 -9.75
N GLY A 81 8.23 -0.08 -8.49
CA GLY A 81 6.93 -0.27 -7.86
C GLY A 81 6.13 1.02 -7.76
N GLY A 82 6.76 2.11 -7.31
CA GLY A 82 6.14 3.43 -7.23
C GLY A 82 5.73 3.97 -8.61
N PHE A 83 6.59 3.84 -9.61
CA PHE A 83 6.29 4.23 -10.99
C PHE A 83 5.13 3.41 -11.56
N THR A 84 5.24 2.08 -11.54
CA THR A 84 4.23 1.16 -12.07
C THR A 84 2.90 1.36 -11.37
N GLY A 85 2.92 1.48 -10.04
CA GLY A 85 1.72 1.74 -9.23
C GLY A 85 1.05 3.06 -9.59
N SER A 86 1.82 4.14 -9.75
CA SER A 86 1.28 5.46 -10.12
C SER A 86 0.68 5.45 -11.52
N TRP A 87 1.35 4.79 -12.47
CA TRP A 87 0.87 4.65 -13.84
C TRP A 87 -0.42 3.83 -13.91
N LEU A 88 -0.49 2.68 -13.23
CA LEU A 88 -1.68 1.85 -13.17
C LEU A 88 -2.83 2.56 -12.45
N ALA A 89 -2.57 3.23 -11.34
CA ALA A 89 -3.61 3.93 -10.58
C ALA A 89 -4.25 5.07 -11.40
N GLY A 90 -3.43 5.90 -12.06
CA GLY A 90 -3.92 6.98 -12.92
C GLY A 90 -4.61 6.48 -14.18
N GLY A 91 -4.04 5.46 -14.83
CA GLY A 91 -4.60 4.86 -16.04
C GLY A 91 -5.94 4.15 -15.76
N MET A 92 -6.03 3.39 -14.68
CA MET A 92 -7.23 2.64 -14.33
C MET A 92 -8.38 3.56 -13.92
N SER A 93 -8.14 4.61 -13.13
CA SER A 93 -9.22 5.56 -12.77
C SER A 93 -9.77 6.28 -14.01
N ALA A 94 -8.89 6.73 -14.91
CA ALA A 94 -9.28 7.32 -16.18
C ALA A 94 -10.03 6.33 -17.10
N PHE A 95 -9.59 5.08 -17.15
CA PHE A 95 -10.28 4.02 -17.87
C PHE A 95 -11.70 3.80 -17.33
N LEU A 96 -11.87 3.72 -16.01
CA LEU A 96 -13.17 3.52 -15.37
C LEU A 96 -14.14 4.69 -15.64
N VAL A 97 -13.65 5.94 -15.60
CA VAL A 97 -14.44 7.13 -15.96
C VAL A 97 -15.00 6.99 -17.37
N ASN A 98 -14.13 6.68 -18.35
CA ASN A 98 -14.53 6.56 -19.76
C ASN A 98 -15.45 5.35 -20.00
N GLN A 99 -15.11 4.18 -19.44
CA GLN A 99 -15.83 2.93 -19.66
C GLN A 99 -17.26 2.94 -19.10
N PHE A 100 -17.47 3.61 -17.97
CA PHE A 100 -18.78 3.68 -17.31
C PHE A 100 -19.48 5.02 -17.50
N SER A 101 -18.94 5.93 -18.33
CA SER A 101 -19.47 7.29 -18.55
C SER A 101 -19.73 8.03 -17.22
N MET A 102 -18.84 7.85 -16.24
CA MET A 102 -18.96 8.50 -14.93
C MET A 102 -18.41 9.92 -14.98
N SER A 103 -18.86 10.77 -14.06
CA SER A 103 -18.22 12.09 -13.87
C SER A 103 -16.81 11.92 -13.29
N VAL A 104 -15.89 12.80 -13.71
CA VAL A 104 -14.55 12.94 -13.12
C VAL A 104 -14.59 13.39 -11.66
N ASP A 105 -15.67 14.05 -11.23
CA ASP A 105 -15.87 14.49 -9.85
C ASP A 105 -16.47 13.39 -8.97
N SER A 106 -16.82 12.23 -9.56
CA SER A 106 -17.33 11.10 -8.80
C SER A 106 -16.22 10.45 -7.98
N PRO A 107 -16.43 10.13 -6.69
CA PRO A 107 -15.45 9.40 -5.89
C PRO A 107 -15.32 7.92 -6.28
N THR A 108 -16.26 7.38 -7.07
CA THR A 108 -16.37 5.94 -7.37
C THR A 108 -15.18 5.39 -8.16
N PRO A 109 -14.73 6.00 -9.28
CA PRO A 109 -13.58 5.49 -10.03
C PRO A 109 -12.31 5.43 -9.18
N TYR A 110 -12.09 6.43 -8.32
CA TYR A 110 -10.96 6.45 -7.40
C TYR A 110 -11.07 5.37 -6.32
N THR A 111 -12.26 5.18 -5.75
CA THR A 111 -12.55 4.12 -4.77
C THR A 111 -12.23 2.74 -5.33
N TRP A 112 -12.71 2.42 -6.54
CA TRP A 112 -12.45 1.12 -7.18
C TRP A 112 -10.97 0.91 -7.49
N THR A 113 -10.29 1.96 -7.95
CA THR A 113 -8.85 1.92 -8.19
C THR A 113 -8.07 1.60 -6.92
N LEU A 114 -8.40 2.26 -5.80
CA LEU A 114 -7.76 1.99 -4.51
C LEU A 114 -8.06 0.60 -3.97
N LEU A 115 -9.30 0.12 -4.10
CA LEU A 115 -9.67 -1.24 -3.70
C LEU A 115 -8.89 -2.30 -4.47
N PHE A 116 -8.74 -2.11 -5.78
CA PHE A 116 -7.93 -3.01 -6.61
C PHE A 116 -6.45 -3.00 -6.20
N ALA A 117 -5.87 -1.81 -5.98
CA ALA A 117 -4.48 -1.68 -5.53
C ALA A 117 -4.24 -2.33 -4.15
N ALA A 118 -5.18 -2.16 -3.23
CA ALA A 118 -5.11 -2.79 -1.91
C ALA A 118 -5.25 -4.31 -2.00
N ALA A 119 -6.14 -4.83 -2.85
CA ALA A 119 -6.28 -6.27 -3.08
C ALA A 119 -4.98 -6.89 -3.65
N LEU A 120 -4.34 -6.24 -4.63
CA LEU A 120 -3.05 -6.67 -5.15
C LEU A 120 -1.96 -6.66 -4.07
N SER A 121 -1.96 -5.63 -3.21
CA SER A 121 -0.98 -5.53 -2.11
C SER A 121 -1.15 -6.67 -1.10
N ILE A 122 -2.39 -7.00 -0.73
CA ILE A 122 -2.70 -8.12 0.17
C ILE A 122 -2.27 -9.45 -0.46
N LEU A 123 -2.56 -9.67 -1.75
CA LEU A 123 -2.10 -10.87 -2.46
C LEU A 123 -0.57 -11.00 -2.44
N GLY A 124 0.14 -9.88 -2.63
CA GLY A 124 1.59 -9.82 -2.50
C GLY A 124 2.08 -10.25 -1.12
N VAL A 125 1.43 -9.80 -0.05
CA VAL A 125 1.79 -10.19 1.33
C VAL A 125 1.56 -11.69 1.58
N VAL A 126 0.44 -12.22 1.11
CA VAL A 126 0.06 -13.62 1.33
C VAL A 126 0.95 -14.58 0.52
N ALA A 127 1.51 -14.13 -0.59
CA ALA A 127 2.42 -14.92 -1.42
C ALA A 127 3.85 -15.06 -0.85
N THR A 128 4.21 -14.34 0.22
CA THR A 128 5.57 -14.30 0.84
C THR A 128 5.67 -14.98 2.20
#